data_AF-A0A961AIJ5-F1
#
_entry.id   AF-A0A961AIJ5-F1
#
_cell.length_a   1.000
_cell.length_b   1.000
_cell.length_c   1.000
_cell.angle_alpha   90.00
_cell.angle_beta   90.00
_cell.angle_gamma   90.00
#
_symmetry.space_group_name_H-M   'P 1'
#
loop_
_entity.id
_entity.type
_entity.pdbx_description
1 polymer ?
#
loop_
_entity_poly.entity_id
_entity_poly.type
_entity_poly.pdbx_seq_one_letter_code
_entity_poly.pdbx_strand_id
1 'polypeptide(L)' 'MRYDFKKVEAWLADGEEIEITKHGKPFARLSPPGPQKAPKFDLKAHKKRMKDTWGDRVFSAEEVREMREAELGDFS' A
#
# COMPACT_ATOMS: atom_id res chain seq x y z
N MET A 1 7.91 -9.68 -38.36
CA MET A 1 8.21 -8.48 -37.56
C MET A 1 8.51 -8.95 -36.14
N ARG A 2 9.70 -8.70 -35.61
CA ARG A 2 10.02 -8.97 -34.20
C ARG A 2 10.00 -7.63 -33.49
N TYR A 3 9.10 -7.47 -32.53
CA TYR A 3 9.11 -6.31 -31.64
C TYR A 3 10.21 -6.53 -30.59
N ASP A 4 10.92 -5.46 -30.21
CA ASP A 4 11.84 -5.51 -29.08
C ASP A 4 11.02 -5.55 -27.79
N PHE A 5 10.81 -6.76 -27.30
CA PHE A 5 9.99 -7.00 -26.12
C PHE A 5 10.59 -6.35 -24.86
N LYS A 6 11.92 -6.20 -24.78
CA LYS A 6 12.58 -5.57 -23.63
C LYS A 6 12.22 -4.10 -23.51
N LYS A 7 12.09 -3.41 -24.65
CA LYS A 7 11.70 -2.00 -24.68
C LYS A 7 10.26 -1.81 -24.21
N VAL A 8 9.37 -2.70 -24.64
CA VAL A 8 7.96 -2.71 -24.23
C VAL A 8 7.82 -2.99 -22.73
N GLU A 9 8.58 -3.96 -22.20
CA GLU A 9 8.61 -4.22 -20.75
C GLU A 9 9.07 -3.01 -19.94
N ALA A 10 10.12 -2.31 -20.40
CA ALA A 10 10.61 -1.12 -19.70
C ALA A 10 9.54 -0.02 -19.61
N TRP A 11 8.84 0.26 -20.71
CA TRP A 11 7.76 1.26 -20.72
C TRP A 11 6.59 0.88 -19.81
N LEU A 12 6.19 -0.39 -19.81
CA LEU A 12 5.13 -0.86 -18.90
C LEU A 12 5.57 -0.78 -17.44
N ALA A 13 6.84 -1.09 -17.13
CA ALA A 13 7.36 -1.00 -15.76
C ALA A 13 7.35 0.44 -15.23
N ASP A 14 7.61 1.43 -16.09
CA ASP A 14 7.55 2.86 -15.77
C ASP A 14 6.11 3.40 -15.66
N GLY A 15 5.10 2.58 -15.97
CA GLY A 15 3.69 2.94 -15.86
C GLY A 15 3.07 3.48 -17.16
N GLU A 16 3.77 3.42 -18.30
CA GLU A 16 3.24 3.92 -19.57
C GLU A 16 2.23 2.96 -20.22
N GLU A 17 1.21 3.53 -20.87
CA GLU A 17 0.24 2.80 -21.70
C GLU A 17 0.70 2.76 -23.16
N ILE A 18 0.68 1.56 -23.76
CA ILE A 18 1.12 1.35 -25.14
C ILE A 18 -0.09 1.09 -26.03
N GLU A 19 -0.25 1.91 -27.07
CA GLU A 19 -1.27 1.71 -28.11
C GLU A 19 -0.74 0.81 -29.24
N ILE A 20 -1.49 -0.26 -29.53
CA ILE A 20 -1.17 -1.21 -30.60
C ILE A 20 -2.02 -0.87 -31.81
N THR A 21 -1.35 -0.57 -32.92
CA THR A 21 -1.99 -0.23 -34.21
C THR A 21 -1.81 -1.34 -35.25
N LYS A 22 -2.79 -1.49 -36.14
CA LYS A 22 -2.77 -2.36 -37.31
C LYS A 22 -3.24 -1.56 -38.52
N HIS A 23 -2.40 -1.47 -39.56
CA HIS A 23 -2.63 -0.61 -40.72
C HIS A 23 -2.93 0.85 -40.34
N GLY A 24 -2.20 1.38 -39.35
CA GLY A 24 -2.38 2.76 -38.86
C GLY A 24 -3.64 2.99 -38.02
N LYS A 25 -4.43 1.95 -37.76
CA LYS A 25 -5.62 2.03 -36.90
C LYS A 25 -5.36 1.39 -35.53
N PRO A 26 -5.62 2.07 -34.42
CA PRO A 26 -5.54 1.46 -33.10
C PRO A 26 -6.56 0.33 -32.98
N PHE A 27 -6.13 -0.82 -32.46
CA PHE A 27 -7.02 -1.97 -32.23
C PHE A 27 -6.92 -2.57 -30.83
N ALA A 28 -5.83 -2.29 -30.10
CA ALA A 28 -5.65 -2.75 -28.72
C ALA A 28 -4.74 -1.79 -27.94
N ARG A 29 -4.79 -1.89 -26.62
CA ARG A 29 -3.90 -1.18 -25.71
C ARG A 29 -3.34 -2.15 -24.70
N LEU A 30 -2.08 -1.95 -24.33
CA LEU A 30 -1.40 -2.68 -23.29
C LEU A 30 -1.10 -1.68 -22.16
N SER A 31 -1.74 -1.88 -21.02
CA SER A 31 -1.54 -1.06 -19.84
C SER A 31 -0.87 -1.88 -18.74
N PRO A 32 -0.04 -1.24 -17.90
CA PRO A 32 0.53 -1.89 -16.75
C PRO A 32 -0.57 -2.30 -15.77
N PRO A 33 -0.34 -3.33 -14.94
CA PRO A 33 -1.28 -3.69 -13.89
C PRO A 33 -1.55 -2.44 -13.04
N GLY A 34 -2.82 -2.05 -12.96
CA GLY A 34 -3.24 -0.87 -12.19
C GLY A 34 -2.77 -0.96 -10.73
N PRO A 35 -2.78 0.17 -10.00
CA PRO A 35 -2.30 0.20 -8.62
C PRO A 35 -2.92 -0.93 -7.84
N GLN A 36 -2.07 -1.75 -7.20
CA GLN A 36 -2.56 -2.81 -6.33
C GLN A 36 -3.51 -2.16 -5.32
N LYS A 37 -4.76 -2.62 -5.32
CA LYS A 37 -5.75 -2.12 -4.38
C LYS A 37 -5.18 -2.33 -2.99
N ALA A 38 -4.95 -1.24 -2.26
CA ALA A 38 -4.59 -1.33 -0.86
C ALA A 38 -5.59 -2.25 -0.17
N PRO A 39 -5.12 -3.17 0.69
CA PRO A 39 -6.01 -4.05 1.41
C PRO A 39 -7.04 -3.19 2.16
N LYS A 40 -8.32 -3.54 2.03
CA LYS A 40 -9.37 -2.84 2.75
C LYS A 40 -9.14 -3.04 4.25
N PHE A 41 -9.25 -1.96 5.01
CA PHE A 41 -9.19 -2.05 6.47
C PHE A 41 -10.35 -2.91 6.98
N ASP A 42 -10.01 -4.04 7.60
CA ASP A 42 -10.97 -4.92 8.25
C ASP A 42 -11.09 -4.53 9.74
N LEU A 43 -12.17 -3.82 10.06
CA LEU A 43 -12.49 -3.40 11.41
C LEU A 43 -12.64 -4.59 12.38
N LYS A 44 -13.19 -5.71 11.93
CA LYS A 44 -13.42 -6.90 12.79
C LYS A 44 -12.10 -7.59 13.11
N ALA A 45 -11.24 -7.76 12.11
CA ALA A 45 -9.90 -8.31 12.32
C ALA A 45 -9.05 -7.39 13.21
N HIS A 46 -9.14 -6.07 13.02
CA HIS A 46 -8.46 -5.10 13.87
C HIS A 46 -8.94 -5.19 15.33
N LYS A 47 -10.25 -5.21 15.59
CA LYS A 47 -10.81 -5.38 16.93
C LYS A 47 -10.37 -6.68 17.60
N LYS A 48 -10.33 -7.78 16.84
CA LYS A 48 -9.82 -9.06 17.36
C LYS A 48 -8.37 -8.94 17.82
N ARG A 49 -7.49 -8.36 16.98
CA ARG A 49 -6.09 -8.14 17.35
C ARG A 49 -5.94 -7.25 18.59
N MET A 50 -6.71 -6.16 18.67
CA MET A 50 -6.70 -5.29 19.84
C MET A 50 -7.07 -6.07 21.12
N LYS A 51 -8.12 -6.90 21.06
CA LYS A 51 -8.51 -7.75 22.19
C LYS A 51 -7.49 -8.84 22.51
N ASP A 52 -6.89 -9.47 21.50
CA ASP A 52 -5.89 -10.53 21.72
C ASP A 52 -4.59 -9.95 22.32
N THR A 53 -4.19 -8.75 21.90
CA THR A 53 -2.96 -8.08 22.39
C THR A 53 -3.16 -7.41 23.75
N TRP A 54 -4.29 -6.72 23.95
CA TRP A 54 -4.49 -5.85 25.11
C TRP A 54 -5.58 -6.34 26.06
N GLY A 55 -6.42 -7.28 25.64
CA GLY A 55 -7.56 -7.76 26.43
C GLY A 55 -8.46 -6.61 26.86
N ASP A 56 -8.75 -6.58 28.15
CA ASP A 56 -9.52 -5.53 28.83
C ASP A 56 -8.61 -4.58 29.63
N ARG A 57 -7.32 -4.47 29.26
CA ARG A 57 -6.35 -3.65 29.99
C ARG A 57 -6.76 -2.17 29.95
N VAL A 58 -6.89 -1.58 31.13
CA VAL A 58 -7.11 -0.14 31.32
C VAL A 58 -5.95 0.40 32.15
N PHE A 59 -5.30 1.46 31.66
CA PHE A 59 -4.21 2.12 32.38
C PHE A 59 -4.77 3.14 33.37
N SER A 60 -4.16 3.22 34.54
CA SER A 60 -4.42 4.28 35.51
C SER A 60 -3.86 5.62 35.04
N ALA A 61 -4.36 6.71 35.61
CA ALA A 61 -3.87 8.05 35.30
C ALA A 61 -2.37 8.23 35.64
N GLU A 62 -1.90 7.54 36.67
CA GLU A 62 -0.49 7.57 37.09
C GLU A 62 0.40 6.83 36.08
N GLU A 63 0.01 5.63 35.65
CA GLU A 63 0.73 4.88 34.60
C GLU A 63 0.79 5.66 33.29
N VAL A 64 -0.32 6.33 32.90
CA VAL A 64 -0.34 7.17 31.70
C VAL A 64 0.59 8.38 31.84
N ARG A 65 0.68 8.98 33.02
CA ARG A 65 1.60 10.10 33.29
C ARG A 65 3.05 9.65 33.17
N GLU A 66 3.40 8.52 33.79
CA GLU A 66 4.75 7.95 33.73
C GLU A 66 5.15 7.57 32.30
N MET A 67 4.26 6.92 31.53
CA MET A 67 4.51 6.61 30.12
C MET A 67 4.73 7.88 29.29
N ARG A 68 3.93 8.92 29.54
CA ARG A 68 4.04 10.20 28.81
C ARG A 68 5.33 10.93 29.14
N GLU A 69 5.76 10.91 30.39
CA GLU A 69 7.05 11.48 30.83
C GLU A 69 8.23 10.73 30.24
N ALA A 70 8.16 9.39 30.13
CA ALA A 70 9.18 8.58 29.46
C ALA A 70 9.28 8.87 27.95
N GLU A 71 8.15 9.06 27.25
CA GLU A 71 8.13 9.39 25.81
C GLU A 71 8.62 10.82 25.52
N LEU A 72 8.40 11.77 26.43
CA LEU A 72 8.86 13.17 26.29
C LEU A 72 10.27 13.41 26.85
N GLY A 73 10.84 12.45 27.58
CA GLY A 73 12.01 12.63 28.44
C GLY A 73 13.38 12.80 27.78
N ASP A 74 13.46 12.73 26.45
CA ASP A 74 14.74 12.78 25.69
C ASP A 74 14.81 13.91 24.64
N PHE A 75 13.88 14.88 24.67
CA PHE A 75 13.86 16.03 23.75
C PHE A 75 13.78 17.39 24.46
N SER A 76 14.59 17.61 25.50
CA SER A 76 14.82 18.94 26.09
C SER A 76 16.29 19.33 26.13
#